data_AF-A0A8T3RPA6-F1
#
_entry.id   AF-A0A8T3RPA6-F1
#
_cell.length_a   1.000
_cell.length_b   1.000
_cell.length_c   1.000
_cell.angle_alpha   90.00
_cell.angle_beta   90.00
_cell.angle_gamma   90.00
#
_symmetry.space_group_name_H-M   'P 1'
#
loop_
_entity.id
_entity.type
_entity.pdbx_description
1 polymer ?
#
loop_
_entity_poly.entity_id
_entity_poly.type
_entity_poly.pdbx_seq_one_letter_code
_entity_poly.pdbx_strand_id
1 'polypeptide(L)' 'MQQTLLSLAVADRRRLEAFRAKGMHMAREFNRGHILAALDRGVPGVQIMEVLGVGRTAIWRTRAAYLEGGLEFALHD' A
#
# COMPACT_ATOMS: atom_id res chain seq x y z
N MET A 1 -4.21 -2.43 18.31
CA MET A 1 -3.37 -1.93 17.21
C MET A 1 -3.65 -0.45 17.08
N GLN A 2 -2.64 0.43 17.22
CA GLN A 2 -2.78 1.85 16.89
C GLN A 2 -3.19 1.95 15.41
N GLN A 3 -4.20 2.76 15.09
CA GLN A 3 -4.67 2.94 13.73
C GLN A 3 -3.51 3.40 12.85
N THR A 4 -3.14 2.58 11.87
CA THR A 4 -2.01 2.88 10.99
C THR A 4 -2.51 3.72 9.82
N LEU A 5 -3.06 4.90 10.12
CA LEU A 5 -3.55 5.81 9.09
C LEU A 5 -2.39 6.25 8.19
N LEU A 6 -2.70 6.36 6.90
CA LEU A 6 -1.85 6.92 5.86
C LEU A 6 -2.75 7.77 4.97
N SER A 7 -2.27 8.94 4.57
CA SER A 7 -2.95 9.76 3.55
C SER A 7 -1.99 9.94 2.39
N LEU A 8 -2.37 9.41 1.23
CA LEU A 8 -1.58 9.54 0.01
C LEU A 8 -1.73 10.97 -0.55
N ALA A 9 -0.65 11.47 -1.13
CA ALA A 9 -0.73 12.65 -1.98
C ALA A 9 -1.72 12.41 -3.13
N VAL A 10 -2.46 13.43 -3.55
CA VAL A 10 -3.48 13.30 -4.62
C VAL A 10 -2.86 12.75 -5.92
N ALA A 11 -1.63 13.17 -6.25
CA ALA A 11 -0.89 12.66 -7.40
C ALA A 11 -0.58 11.16 -7.26
N ASP A 12 -0.14 10.73 -6.07
CA ASP A 12 0.17 9.33 -5.80
C ASP A 12 -1.09 8.47 -5.80
N ARG A 13 -2.22 8.97 -5.28
CA ARG A 13 -3.50 8.25 -5.36
C ARG A 13 -3.88 7.95 -6.81
N ARG A 14 -3.78 8.94 -7.70
CA ARG A 14 -4.07 8.77 -9.14
C ARG A 14 -3.10 7.80 -9.81
N ARG A 15 -1.81 7.90 -9.51
CA ARG A 15 -0.78 6.98 -10.03
C ARG A 15 -1.02 5.56 -9.56
N LEU A 16 -1.32 5.38 -8.28
CA LEU A 16 -1.62 4.09 -7.68
C LEU A 16 -2.88 3.45 -8.26
N GLU A 17 -3.92 4.25 -8.53
CA GLU A 17 -5.12 3.79 -9.24
C GLU A 17 -4.77 3.33 -10.66
N ALA A 18 -3.96 4.10 -11.40
CA ALA A 18 -3.51 3.73 -12.73
C ALA A 18 -2.63 2.47 -12.75
N PHE A 19 -1.72 2.32 -11.77
CA PHE A 19 -0.89 1.14 -11.57
C PHE A 19 -1.76 -0.10 -11.31
N ARG A 20 -2.75 0.01 -10.41
CA ARG A 20 -3.66 -1.10 -10.07
C ARG A 20 -4.63 -1.46 -11.19
N ALA A 21 -4.91 -0.54 -12.11
CA ALA A 21 -5.78 -0.75 -13.26
C ALA A 21 -5.07 -1.39 -14.46
N LYS A 22 -3.73 -1.36 -14.49
CA LYS A 22 -2.90 -1.90 -15.58
C LYS A 22 -2.27 -3.23 -15.16
N GLY A 23 -2.02 -4.10 -16.13
CA GLY A 23 -1.60 -5.50 -15.92
C GLY A 23 -0.13 -5.80 -16.22
N MET A 24 0.33 -6.91 -15.62
CA MET A 24 1.72 -7.41 -15.46
C MET A 24 2.62 -6.58 -14.54
N HIS A 25 2.44 -6.78 -13.23
CA HIS A 25 3.35 -6.35 -12.19
C HIS A 25 3.81 -7.54 -11.36
N MET A 26 4.95 -7.43 -10.67
CA MET A 26 5.33 -8.45 -9.71
C MET A 26 4.30 -8.52 -8.59
N ALA A 27 4.01 -9.73 -8.10
CA ALA A 27 3.05 -9.94 -7.02
C ALA A 27 3.36 -9.08 -5.78
N ARG A 28 4.65 -8.85 -5.50
CA ARG A 28 5.09 -7.98 -4.41
C ARG A 28 4.68 -6.53 -4.61
N GLU A 29 4.96 -5.95 -5.78
CA GLU A 29 4.60 -4.56 -6.11
C GLU A 29 3.08 -4.38 -6.05
N PHE A 30 2.34 -5.34 -6.60
CA PHE A 30 0.88 -5.32 -6.62
C PHE A 30 0.30 -5.35 -5.19
N ASN A 31 0.78 -6.26 -4.34
CA ASN A 31 0.35 -6.33 -2.94
C ASN A 31 0.67 -5.04 -2.17
N ARG A 32 1.85 -4.44 -2.39
CA ARG A 32 2.23 -3.16 -1.77
C ARG A 32 1.29 -2.04 -2.23
N GLY A 33 0.94 -2.00 -3.51
CA GLY A 33 -0.06 -1.07 -4.03
C GLY A 33 -1.45 -1.24 -3.38
N HIS A 34 -1.90 -2.49 -3.18
CA HIS A 34 -3.17 -2.76 -2.49
C HIS A 34 -3.14 -2.36 -1.01
N ILE A 35 -2.02 -2.59 -0.32
CA ILE A 35 -1.83 -2.14 1.06
C ILE A 35 -1.95 -0.62 1.15
N LEU A 36 -1.22 0.13 0.31
CA LEU A 36 -1.27 1.61 0.33
C LEU A 36 -2.68 2.15 0.08
N ALA A 37 -3.38 1.58 -0.90
CA ALA A 37 -4.75 2.00 -1.21
C ALA A 37 -5.73 1.70 -0.07
N ALA A 38 -5.54 0.59 0.65
CA ALA A 38 -6.39 0.24 1.79
C ALA A 38 -6.11 1.15 3.00
N LEU A 39 -4.83 1.45 3.28
CA LEU A 39 -4.45 2.38 4.34
C LEU A 39 -4.95 3.81 4.08
N ASP A 40 -4.87 4.29 2.82
CA ASP A 40 -5.42 5.59 2.39
C ASP A 40 -6.92 5.74 2.62
N ARG A 41 -7.65 4.62 2.58
CA ARG A 41 -9.09 4.53 2.84
C ARG A 41 -9.44 4.30 4.31
N GLY A 42 -8.44 4.24 5.19
CA GLY A 42 -8.63 3.97 6.61
C GLY A 42 -9.02 2.53 6.95
N VAL A 43 -8.75 1.57 6.05
CA VAL A 43 -9.06 0.16 6.31
C VAL A 43 -8.18 -0.35 7.47
N PRO A 44 -8.74 -1.03 8.48
CA PRO A 44 -7.98 -1.59 9.59
C PRO A 44 -6.94 -2.61 9.12
N GLY A 45 -5.73 -2.56 9.67
CA GLY A 45 -4.64 -3.47 9.29
C GLY A 45 -5.00 -4.96 9.41
N VAL A 46 -5.84 -5.34 10.39
CA VAL A 46 -6.33 -6.73 10.52
C VAL A 46 -7.13 -7.19 9.30
N GLN A 47 -7.98 -6.32 8.76
CA GLN A 47 -8.78 -6.60 7.57
C GLN A 47 -7.90 -6.67 6.32
N ILE A 48 -6.87 -5.81 6.23
CA ILE A 48 -5.88 -5.87 5.15
C ILE A 48 -5.13 -7.20 5.17
N MET A 49 -4.71 -7.66 6.36
CA MET A 49 -4.02 -8.96 6.51
C MET A 49 -4.91 -10.12 6.08
N GLU A 50 -6.18 -10.12 6.50
CA GLU A 50 -7.14 -11.17 6.17
C GLU A 50 -7.46 -11.23 4.68
N VAL A 51 -7.73 -10.08 4.04
CA VAL A 51 -8.13 -10.03 2.63
C VAL A 51 -6.96 -10.25 1.68
N LEU A 52 -5.76 -9.72 1.99
CA LEU A 52 -4.59 -9.83 1.11
C LEU A 52 -3.68 -11.02 1.45
N GLY A 53 -3.93 -11.75 2.54
CA GLY A 53 -3.07 -12.86 2.99
C GLY A 53 -1.66 -12.42 3.38
N VAL A 54 -1.48 -11.16 3.81
CA VAL A 54 -0.17 -10.59 4.15
C VAL A 54 0.04 -10.51 5.66
N GLY A 55 1.30 -10.58 6.09
CA GLY A 55 1.67 -10.38 7.48
C GLY A 55 1.72 -8.90 7.89
N ARG A 56 1.69 -8.64 9.20
CA ARG A 56 1.83 -7.29 9.79
C ARG A 56 3.08 -6.56 9.28
N THR A 57 4.20 -7.26 9.15
CA THR A 57 5.48 -6.69 8.69
C THR A 57 5.38 -6.14 7.27
N ALA A 58 4.62 -6.79 6.38
CA ALA A 58 4.42 -6.30 5.02
C ALA A 58 3.69 -4.95 5.02
N ILE A 59 2.65 -4.82 5.85
CA ILE A 59 1.91 -3.56 6.00
C ILE A 59 2.82 -2.46 6.56
N TRP A 60 3.59 -2.78 7.61
CA TRP A 60 4.51 -1.83 8.22
C TRP A 60 5.61 -1.36 7.24
N ARG A 61 6.30 -2.29 6.56
CA ARG A 61 7.37 -1.94 5.59
C ARG A 61 6.83 -1.13 4.42
N THR A 62 5.67 -1.50 3.89
CA THR A 62 5.04 -0.77 2.77
C THR A 62 4.72 0.67 3.16
N ARG A 63 4.12 0.87 4.34
CA ARG A 63 3.81 2.20 4.85
C ARG A 63 5.07 3.01 5.15
N ALA A 64 6.08 2.39 5.77
CA ALA A 64 7.34 3.05 6.08
C ALA A 64 8.04 3.54 4.80
N ALA A 65 8.14 2.67 3.78
CA ALA A 65 8.70 3.04 2.49
C ALA A 65 7.95 4.22 1.83
N TYR A 66 6.61 4.25 1.90
CA TYR A 66 5.87 5.39 1.36
C TYR A 66 6.19 6.71 2.08
N LEU A 67 6.30 6.67 3.42
CA LEU A 67 6.64 7.87 4.20
C LEU A 67 8.09 8.32 3.96
N GLU A 68 8.98 7.41 3.56
CA GLU A 68 10.39 7.69 3.28
C GLU A 68 10.60 8.26 1.87
N GLY A 69 10.01 7.63 0.85
CA GLY A 69 10.33 7.90 -0.56
C GLY A 69 9.13 8.05 -1.49
N GLY A 70 7.92 8.08 -0.97
CA GLY A 70 6.69 8.17 -1.76
C GLY A 70 6.35 6.87 -2.51
N LEU A 71 5.47 6.98 -3.50
CA LEU A 71 4.84 5.83 -4.15
C LEU A 71 5.84 4.90 -4.84
N GLU A 72 6.72 5.42 -5.71
CA GLU A 72 7.65 4.59 -6.49
C GLU A 72 8.59 3.79 -5.57
N PHE A 73 9.13 4.43 -4.54
CA PHE A 73 9.96 3.76 -3.56
C PHE A 73 9.18 2.68 -2.80
N ALA A 74 7.94 2.96 -2.42
CA ALA A 74 7.10 2.01 -1.70
C ALA A 74 6.69 0.78 -2.54
N LEU A 75 6.64 0.90 -3.86
CA LEU A 75 6.33 -0.22 -4.75
C LEU A 75 7.55 -1.12 -4.98
N HIS A 76 8.77 -0.56 -5.00
CA HIS A 76 10.00 -1.26 -5.39
C HIS A 76 10.97 -1.66 -4.26
N ASP A 77 10.75 -1.22 -3.01
CA ASP A 77 11.45 -1.77 -1.82
C ASP A 77 11.20 -3.28 -1.66
#